data_AF-Q7U5E8-F1
#
_entry.id   AF-Q7U5E8-F1
#
_cell.length_a   1.000
_cell.length_b   1.000
_cell.length_c   1.000
_cell.angle_alpha   90.00
_cell.angle_beta   90.00
_cell.angle_gamma   90.00
#
_symmetry.space_group_name_H-M   'P 1'
#
loop_
_entity.id
_entity.type
_entity.pdbx_description
1 polymer ?
#
loop_
_entity_poly.entity_id
_entity_poly.type
_entity_poly.pdbx_seq_one_letter_code
_entity_poly.pdbx_strand_id
1 'polypeptide(L)'
;MATLLDQLSAMTVVVADTGDLEAIRKFTPRDATTNPSLILAAAQIPAYQSLIDEALRSSRKLIGDAAPVEDVVHEALDEISVIFGKEILKIVPRRVSTEVDARLSYDTDATIEKGRKLIRLYNDAGISNDRVLIKIASTWEGIKAAEVLEKEGIHCNLTLLFGFGQAVACAEAGVTLVSPFVGRILDWYKADTGRDSYPGPEDPGVISVTRIFNYYKTYGYKTEVMGASFRNLDEITELAGCDLLTISPKLLDQLRESDASLSQKLDATNPSGGEEQIHVDRERFDAMMAADRMATDKLGEGIKGFSKAIETLEHQLAHRLAELEGGEAFRHAVQEIFMLNDMNGDGCITRDEWLGSDAVFDALDLDHDGRLTPEEVRKGFGAALTLTTA
;
A
#
# COMPACT_ATOMS: atom_id res chain seq x y z
N MET A 1 -25.16 18.30 15.58
CA MET A 1 -23.98 18.35 16.47
C MET A 1 -22.78 17.94 15.65
N ALA A 2 -21.57 18.39 16.01
CA ALA A 2 -20.35 17.90 15.36
C ALA A 2 -20.20 16.40 15.64
N THR A 3 -19.91 15.60 14.61
CA THR A 3 -19.64 14.17 14.79
C THR A 3 -18.35 13.97 15.59
N LEU A 4 -18.11 12.76 16.08
CA LEU A 4 -16.85 12.42 16.74
C LEU A 4 -15.66 12.60 15.79
N LEU A 5 -15.86 12.32 14.48
CA LEU A 5 -14.86 12.60 13.43
C LEU A 5 -14.56 14.10 13.26
N ASP A 6 -15.59 14.96 13.29
CA ASP A 6 -15.41 16.41 13.18
C ASP A 6 -14.63 16.96 14.37
N GLN A 7 -14.95 16.48 15.59
CA GLN A 7 -14.24 16.85 16.81
C GLN A 7 -12.78 16.39 16.77
N LEU A 8 -12.52 15.15 16.34
CA LEU A 8 -11.15 14.64 16.21
C LEU A 8 -10.33 15.45 15.20
N SER A 9 -10.92 15.74 14.03
CA SER A 9 -10.26 16.48 12.95
C SER A 9 -9.90 17.93 13.32
N ALA A 10 -10.55 18.49 14.35
CA ALA A 10 -10.24 19.81 14.85
C ALA A 10 -8.96 19.88 15.71
N MET A 11 -8.47 18.75 16.21
CA MET A 11 -7.31 18.68 17.11
C MET A 11 -6.20 17.72 16.65
N THR A 12 -6.53 16.81 15.74
CA THR A 12 -5.62 15.79 15.21
C THR A 12 -5.81 15.65 13.72
N VAL A 13 -4.72 15.48 12.98
CA VAL A 13 -4.82 15.22 11.55
C VAL A 13 -5.33 13.79 11.33
N VAL A 14 -6.50 13.68 10.70
CA VAL A 14 -7.04 12.39 10.28
C VAL A 14 -6.47 12.00 8.92
N VAL A 15 -5.93 10.79 8.86
CA VAL A 15 -5.30 10.16 7.69
C VAL A 15 -6.07 8.88 7.36
N ALA A 16 -6.33 8.59 6.09
CA ALA A 16 -6.98 7.32 5.72
C ALA A 16 -5.94 6.20 5.57
N ASP A 17 -6.20 5.05 6.21
CA ASP A 17 -5.40 3.82 6.11
C ASP A 17 -6.05 2.86 5.10
N THR A 18 -5.86 3.10 3.80
CA THR A 18 -6.48 2.29 2.73
C THR A 18 -5.83 2.54 1.36
N GLY A 19 -5.89 1.54 0.49
CA GLY A 19 -5.65 1.68 -0.96
C GLY A 19 -6.93 1.88 -1.80
N ASP A 20 -8.10 1.89 -1.16
CA ASP A 20 -9.40 2.09 -1.81
C ASP A 20 -9.65 3.58 -2.06
N LEU A 21 -9.61 3.99 -3.33
CA LEU A 21 -9.80 5.37 -3.77
C LEU A 21 -11.22 5.88 -3.50
N GLU A 22 -12.24 5.02 -3.54
CA GLU A 22 -13.63 5.44 -3.26
C GLU A 22 -13.81 5.73 -1.77
N ALA A 23 -13.22 4.90 -0.90
CA ALA A 23 -13.15 5.20 0.52
C ALA A 23 -12.44 6.54 0.77
N ILE A 24 -11.31 6.81 0.11
CA ILE A 24 -10.57 8.08 0.26
C ILE A 24 -11.42 9.26 -0.23
N ARG A 25 -12.13 9.14 -1.36
CA ARG A 25 -13.07 10.17 -1.84
C ARG A 25 -14.21 10.43 -0.86
N LYS A 26 -14.71 9.39 -0.18
CA LYS A 26 -15.79 9.50 0.82
C LYS A 26 -15.37 10.26 2.07
N PHE A 27 -14.13 10.10 2.52
CA PHE A 27 -13.64 10.74 3.76
C PHE A 27 -12.87 12.04 3.54
N THR A 28 -12.39 12.29 2.33
CA THR A 28 -11.59 13.47 1.96
C THR A 28 -10.52 13.82 3.02
N PRO A 29 -9.69 12.84 3.45
CA PRO A 29 -8.68 13.07 4.47
C PRO A 29 -7.58 14.00 3.96
N ARG A 30 -6.78 14.57 4.86
CA ARG A 30 -5.63 15.42 4.48
C ARG A 30 -4.53 14.61 3.78
N ASP A 31 -4.26 13.43 4.33
CA ASP A 31 -3.21 12.50 3.91
C ASP A 31 -3.81 11.08 3.77
N ALA A 32 -3.08 10.16 3.16
CA ALA A 32 -3.39 8.73 3.21
C ALA A 32 -2.14 7.87 3.37
N THR A 33 -2.31 6.68 3.94
CA THR A 33 -1.26 5.68 4.01
C THR A 33 -1.67 4.39 3.34
N THR A 34 -0.70 3.74 2.71
CA THR A 34 -0.82 2.38 2.20
C THR A 34 0.21 1.49 2.87
N ASN A 35 0.06 0.18 2.66
CA ASN A 35 1.01 -0.86 3.01
C ASN A 35 0.80 -2.05 2.06
N PRO A 36 1.69 -3.05 2.04
CA PRO A 36 1.55 -4.17 1.11
C PRO A 36 0.22 -4.92 1.19
N SER A 37 -0.35 -5.09 2.40
CA SER A 37 -1.66 -5.74 2.56
C SER A 37 -2.80 -4.90 1.99
N LEU A 38 -2.73 -3.58 2.11
CA LEU A 38 -3.72 -2.66 1.55
C LEU A 38 -3.61 -2.56 0.02
N ILE A 39 -2.39 -2.56 -0.52
CA ILE A 39 -2.17 -2.60 -1.97
C ILE A 39 -2.65 -3.93 -2.56
N LEU A 40 -2.36 -5.05 -1.90
CA LEU A 40 -2.90 -6.36 -2.29
C LEU A 40 -4.43 -6.37 -2.32
N ALA A 41 -5.08 -5.81 -1.29
CA ALA A 41 -6.54 -5.70 -1.25
C ALA A 41 -7.07 -4.78 -2.36
N ALA A 42 -6.43 -3.64 -2.59
CA ALA A 42 -6.83 -2.70 -3.63
C ALA A 42 -6.63 -3.27 -5.04
N ALA A 43 -5.55 -4.02 -5.28
CA ALA A 43 -5.27 -4.68 -6.56
C ALA A 43 -6.33 -5.71 -6.96
N GLN A 44 -7.21 -6.13 -6.05
CA GLN A 44 -8.33 -7.03 -6.34
C GLN A 44 -9.61 -6.30 -6.72
N ILE A 45 -9.66 -4.96 -6.61
CA ILE A 45 -10.83 -4.18 -6.97
C ILE A 45 -10.96 -4.14 -8.51
N PRO A 46 -12.10 -4.56 -9.09
CA PRO A 46 -12.26 -4.63 -10.55
C PRO A 46 -12.01 -3.31 -11.27
N ALA A 47 -12.39 -2.18 -10.66
CA ALA A 47 -12.19 -0.85 -11.22
C ALA A 47 -10.70 -0.46 -11.38
N TYR A 48 -9.78 -1.15 -10.70
CA TYR A 48 -8.35 -0.85 -10.74
C TYR A 48 -7.57 -1.79 -11.65
N GLN A 49 -8.20 -2.81 -12.24
CA GLN A 49 -7.50 -3.76 -13.13
C GLN A 49 -6.83 -3.07 -14.32
N SER A 50 -7.42 -2.00 -14.86
CA SER A 50 -6.79 -1.25 -15.94
C SER A 50 -5.46 -0.60 -15.55
N LEU A 51 -5.35 -0.14 -14.29
CA LEU A 51 -4.12 0.43 -13.74
C LEU A 51 -3.06 -0.66 -13.53
N ILE A 52 -3.48 -1.84 -13.06
CA ILE A 52 -2.61 -3.01 -12.92
C ILE A 52 -2.08 -3.47 -14.29
N ASP A 53 -2.96 -3.57 -15.29
CA ASP A 53 -2.60 -3.95 -16.64
C ASP A 53 -1.61 -2.96 -17.28
N GLU A 54 -1.79 -1.66 -17.03
CA GLU A 54 -0.86 -0.61 -17.47
C GLU A 54 0.51 -0.76 -16.82
N ALA A 55 0.57 -1.03 -15.51
CA ALA A 55 1.82 -1.25 -14.79
C ALA A 55 2.57 -2.47 -15.32
N LEU A 56 1.86 -3.59 -15.53
CA LEU A 56 2.41 -4.83 -16.07
C LEU A 56 2.98 -4.63 -17.49
N ARG A 57 2.23 -3.98 -18.38
CA ARG A 57 2.70 -3.68 -19.76
C ARG A 57 3.90 -2.75 -19.77
N SER A 58 3.87 -1.70 -18.94
CA SER A 58 4.97 -0.73 -18.86
C SER A 58 6.24 -1.39 -18.31
N SER A 59 6.09 -2.24 -17.29
CA SER A 59 7.19 -3.03 -16.72
C SER A 59 7.75 -4.04 -17.71
N ARG A 60 6.89 -4.75 -18.45
CA ARG A 60 7.31 -5.66 -19.52
C ARG A 60 8.14 -4.93 -20.58
N LYS A 61 7.67 -3.77 -21.02
CA LYS A 61 8.37 -2.95 -22.01
C LYS A 61 9.70 -2.41 -21.49
N LEU A 62 9.79 -2.07 -20.20
CA LEU A 62 11.00 -1.55 -19.57
C LEU A 62 12.07 -2.64 -19.42
N ILE A 63 11.71 -3.81 -18.91
CA ILE A 63 12.64 -4.92 -18.63
C ILE A 63 12.98 -5.69 -19.92
N GLY A 64 12.04 -5.79 -20.86
CA GLY A 64 12.23 -6.37 -22.19
C GLY A 64 11.29 -7.54 -22.48
N ASP A 65 10.99 -7.73 -23.77
CA ASP A 65 10.01 -8.71 -24.25
C ASP A 65 10.37 -10.16 -23.88
N ALA A 66 11.67 -10.47 -23.78
CA ALA A 66 12.17 -11.81 -23.44
C ALA A 66 12.51 -11.98 -21.95
N ALA A 67 12.21 -10.98 -21.11
CA ALA A 67 12.50 -11.05 -19.69
C ALA A 67 11.68 -12.17 -18.99
N PRO A 68 12.24 -12.82 -17.95
CA PRO A 68 11.46 -13.69 -17.08
C PRO A 68 10.22 -12.98 -16.52
N VAL A 69 9.12 -13.72 -16.34
CA VAL A 69 7.87 -13.20 -15.77
C VAL A 69 8.11 -12.63 -14.37
N GLU A 70 8.95 -13.29 -13.58
CA GLU A 70 9.28 -12.89 -12.22
C GLU A 70 9.93 -11.51 -12.16
N ASP A 71 10.83 -11.19 -13.11
CA ASP A 71 11.52 -9.90 -13.17
C ASP A 71 10.54 -8.77 -13.54
N VAL A 72 9.63 -9.05 -14.48
CA VAL A 72 8.57 -8.10 -14.86
C VAL A 72 7.60 -7.85 -13.72
N VAL A 73 7.20 -8.90 -13.01
CA VAL A 73 6.33 -8.79 -11.84
C VAL A 73 7.00 -8.01 -10.71
N HIS A 74 8.29 -8.26 -10.46
CA HIS A 74 9.04 -7.54 -9.45
C HIS A 74 9.13 -6.05 -9.76
N GLU A 75 9.36 -5.68 -11.03
CA GLU A 75 9.32 -4.29 -11.47
C GLU A 75 7.91 -3.68 -11.30
N ALA A 76 6.87 -4.43 -11.70
CA ALA A 76 5.50 -3.99 -11.63
C ALA A 76 5.00 -3.73 -10.20
N LEU A 77 5.53 -4.41 -9.18
CA LEU A 77 5.17 -4.16 -7.78
C LEU A 77 5.46 -2.72 -7.36
N ASP A 78 6.63 -2.20 -7.72
CA ASP A 78 7.03 -0.83 -7.41
C ASP A 78 6.12 0.16 -8.16
N GLU A 79 5.89 -0.09 -9.45
CA GLU A 79 5.01 0.72 -10.30
C GLU A 79 3.58 0.75 -9.77
N ILE A 80 3.01 -0.40 -9.41
CA ILE A 80 1.65 -0.50 -8.86
C ILE A 80 1.52 0.30 -7.57
N SER A 81 2.47 0.12 -6.65
CA SER A 81 2.47 0.85 -5.37
C SER A 81 2.48 2.36 -5.59
N VAL A 82 3.29 2.82 -6.55
CA VAL A 82 3.38 4.24 -6.92
C VAL A 82 2.15 4.72 -7.71
N ILE A 83 1.56 3.91 -8.58
CA ILE A 83 0.32 4.24 -9.31
C ILE A 83 -0.82 4.47 -8.32
N PHE A 84 -0.99 3.59 -7.33
CA PHE A 84 -1.96 3.81 -6.27
C PHE A 84 -1.71 5.12 -5.55
N GLY A 85 -0.46 5.42 -5.16
CA GLY A 85 -0.18 6.69 -4.52
C GLY A 85 -0.37 7.91 -5.42
N LYS A 86 -0.10 7.81 -6.73
CA LYS A 86 -0.42 8.85 -7.73
C LYS A 86 -1.93 9.12 -7.77
N GLU A 87 -2.76 8.08 -7.83
CA GLU A 87 -4.22 8.22 -7.82
C GLU A 87 -4.73 8.79 -6.48
N ILE A 88 -4.16 8.36 -5.36
CA ILE A 88 -4.46 8.90 -4.03
C ILE A 88 -4.14 10.40 -3.98
N LEU A 89 -2.98 10.83 -4.51
CA LEU A 89 -2.54 12.23 -4.52
C LEU A 89 -3.40 13.14 -5.42
N LYS A 90 -4.21 12.59 -6.32
CA LYS A 90 -5.26 13.35 -7.03
C LYS A 90 -6.43 13.71 -6.12
N ILE A 91 -6.60 13.01 -4.99
CA ILE A 91 -7.70 13.18 -4.04
C ILE A 91 -7.23 13.91 -2.79
N VAL A 92 -6.12 13.46 -2.18
CA VAL A 92 -5.63 14.02 -0.92
C VAL A 92 -4.74 15.24 -1.15
N PRO A 93 -4.93 16.33 -0.39
CA PRO A 93 -4.25 17.60 -0.65
C PRO A 93 -2.76 17.60 -0.29
N ARG A 94 -2.29 16.70 0.58
CA ARG A 94 -0.94 16.79 1.15
C ARG A 94 -0.09 15.55 0.84
N ARG A 95 -0.11 14.47 1.64
CA ARG A 95 0.86 13.36 1.48
C ARG A 95 0.21 11.99 1.29
N VAL A 96 0.92 11.13 0.56
CA VAL A 96 0.71 9.67 0.58
C VAL A 96 1.94 8.96 1.14
N SER A 97 1.74 7.95 1.99
CA SER A 97 2.82 7.03 2.39
C SER A 97 2.86 5.80 1.48
N THR A 98 4.01 5.53 0.86
CA THR A 98 4.26 4.37 -0.01
C THR A 98 5.36 3.51 0.58
N GLU A 99 5.11 2.21 0.75
CA GLU A 99 6.00 1.32 1.50
C GLU A 99 7.09 0.71 0.63
N VAL A 100 8.33 0.74 1.15
CA VAL A 100 9.46 -0.04 0.63
C VAL A 100 9.18 -1.53 0.83
N ASP A 101 9.67 -2.38 -0.08
CA ASP A 101 9.55 -3.83 0.05
C ASP A 101 10.04 -4.31 1.43
N ALA A 102 9.11 -4.86 2.22
CA ALA A 102 9.39 -5.31 3.57
C ALA A 102 10.46 -6.41 3.65
N ARG A 103 10.72 -7.15 2.57
CA ARG A 103 11.81 -8.14 2.50
C ARG A 103 13.20 -7.51 2.63
N LEU A 104 13.31 -6.20 2.37
CA LEU A 104 14.56 -5.42 2.47
C LEU A 104 14.77 -4.82 3.88
N SER A 105 13.85 -5.06 4.83
CA SER A 105 13.85 -4.37 6.14
C SER A 105 15.13 -4.52 6.96
N TYR A 106 15.98 -5.50 6.70
CA TYR A 106 17.26 -5.71 7.39
C TYR A 106 18.48 -5.44 6.50
N ASP A 107 18.29 -4.74 5.38
CA ASP A 107 19.34 -4.32 4.46
C ASP A 107 19.25 -2.81 4.23
N THR A 108 20.17 -2.07 4.85
CA THR A 108 20.23 -0.61 4.79
C THR A 108 20.38 -0.11 3.34
N ASP A 109 21.33 -0.66 2.59
CA ASP A 109 21.67 -0.17 1.26
C ASP A 109 20.55 -0.49 0.27
N ALA A 110 19.99 -1.71 0.33
CA ALA A 110 18.85 -2.08 -0.52
C ALA A 110 17.60 -1.24 -0.19
N THR A 111 17.36 -0.92 1.09
CA THR A 111 16.27 -0.03 1.50
C THR A 111 16.46 1.39 0.97
N ILE A 112 17.68 1.93 1.03
CA ILE A 112 18.00 3.25 0.45
C ILE A 112 17.75 3.25 -1.05
N GLU A 113 18.29 2.27 -1.78
CA GLU A 113 18.12 2.19 -3.23
C GLU A 113 16.66 2.04 -3.65
N LYS A 114 15.89 1.23 -2.91
CA LYS A 114 14.46 1.09 -3.15
C LYS A 114 13.70 2.38 -2.85
N GLY A 115 14.01 3.07 -1.74
CA GLY A 115 13.42 4.37 -1.42
C GLY A 115 13.69 5.42 -2.50
N ARG A 116 14.93 5.49 -3.00
CA ARG A 116 15.33 6.34 -4.13
C ARG A 116 14.62 5.94 -5.42
N LYS A 117 14.39 4.65 -5.67
CA LYS A 117 13.62 4.19 -6.84
C LYS A 117 12.17 4.67 -6.76
N LEU A 118 11.49 4.42 -5.63
CA LEU A 118 10.09 4.80 -5.46
C LEU A 118 9.88 6.30 -5.63
N ILE A 119 10.73 7.14 -5.02
CA ILE A 119 10.60 8.59 -5.17
C ILE A 119 10.86 9.06 -6.61
N ARG A 120 11.79 8.43 -7.35
CA ARG A 120 12.01 8.74 -8.77
C ARG A 120 10.75 8.48 -9.60
N LEU A 121 10.03 7.38 -9.35
CA LEU A 121 8.78 7.07 -10.06
C LEU A 121 7.66 8.10 -9.81
N TYR A 122 7.67 8.78 -8.65
CA TYR A 122 6.81 9.94 -8.40
C TYR A 122 7.29 11.18 -9.14
N ASN A 123 8.59 11.47 -9.07
CA ASN A 123 9.19 12.65 -9.68
C ASN A 123 9.05 12.65 -11.21
N ASP A 124 9.18 11.47 -11.84
CA ASP A 124 8.97 11.28 -13.28
C ASP A 124 7.52 11.59 -13.69
N ALA A 125 6.56 11.49 -12.77
CA ALA A 125 5.17 11.92 -12.95
C ALA A 125 4.91 13.38 -12.53
N GLY A 126 5.97 14.16 -12.25
CA GLY A 126 5.88 15.57 -11.85
C GLY A 126 5.40 15.78 -10.41
N ILE A 127 5.39 14.74 -9.57
CA ILE A 127 5.03 14.84 -8.16
C ILE A 127 6.29 15.11 -7.34
N SER A 128 6.24 16.14 -6.50
CA SER A 128 7.37 16.55 -5.67
C SER A 128 7.50 15.72 -4.38
N ASN A 129 8.72 15.65 -3.85
CA ASN A 129 9.02 14.88 -2.65
C ASN A 129 8.17 15.27 -1.42
N ASP A 130 7.73 16.53 -1.29
CA ASP A 130 6.90 16.99 -0.17
C ASP A 130 5.49 16.37 -0.14
N ARG A 131 5.06 15.76 -1.25
CA ARG A 131 3.78 15.05 -1.39
C ARG A 131 3.90 13.54 -1.06
N VAL A 132 5.10 13.03 -0.78
CA VAL A 132 5.34 11.59 -0.61
C VAL A 132 6.10 11.32 0.69
N LEU A 133 5.68 10.29 1.42
CA LEU A 133 6.45 9.69 2.49
C LEU A 133 6.89 8.29 2.06
N ILE A 134 8.19 8.04 1.99
CA ILE A 134 8.74 6.70 1.81
C ILE A 134 8.62 5.96 3.14
N LYS A 135 7.78 4.93 3.16
CA LYS A 135 7.45 4.19 4.37
C LYS A 135 8.37 2.99 4.52
N ILE A 136 9.01 2.86 5.68
CA ILE A 136 10.10 1.91 5.95
C ILE A 136 9.86 1.26 7.33
N ALA A 137 10.14 -0.03 7.47
CA ALA A 137 10.05 -0.69 8.78
C ALA A 137 11.08 -0.13 9.77
N SER A 138 10.68 0.08 11.03
CA SER A 138 11.50 0.60 12.12
C SER A 138 12.51 -0.41 12.68
N THR A 139 13.19 -1.16 11.83
CA THR A 139 14.41 -1.90 12.18
C THR A 139 15.59 -0.93 12.34
N TRP A 140 16.71 -1.37 12.91
CA TRP A 140 17.90 -0.50 12.96
C TRP A 140 18.34 -0.09 11.55
N GLU A 141 18.41 -1.05 10.64
CA GLU A 141 18.79 -0.87 9.24
C GLU A 141 17.84 0.08 8.51
N GLY A 142 16.53 -0.10 8.70
CA GLY A 142 15.50 0.78 8.13
C GLY A 142 15.57 2.21 8.67
N ILE A 143 15.86 2.39 9.96
CA ILE A 143 16.07 3.71 10.57
C ILE A 143 17.32 4.40 10.00
N LYS A 144 18.42 3.66 9.85
CA LYS A 144 19.64 4.20 9.22
C LYS A 144 19.43 4.54 7.75
N ALA A 145 18.66 3.72 7.02
CA ALA A 145 18.27 4.03 5.64
C ALA A 145 17.45 5.31 5.55
N ALA A 146 16.45 5.47 6.42
CA ALA A 146 15.63 6.67 6.48
C ALA A 146 16.45 7.93 6.83
N GLU A 147 17.44 7.82 7.72
CA GLU A 147 18.35 8.93 8.06
C GLU A 147 19.09 9.48 6.82
N VAL A 148 19.51 8.59 5.92
CA VAL A 148 20.17 8.96 4.65
C VAL A 148 19.16 9.61 3.71
N LEU A 149 17.99 9.00 3.52
CA LEU A 149 16.94 9.50 2.64
C LEU A 149 16.44 10.89 3.07
N GLU A 150 16.26 11.14 4.36
CA GLU A 150 15.86 12.46 4.88
C GLU A 150 16.90 13.54 4.59
N LYS A 151 18.20 13.22 4.73
CA LYS A 151 19.30 14.14 4.36
C LYS A 151 19.32 14.45 2.86
N GLU A 152 18.74 13.58 2.04
CA GLU A 152 18.56 13.76 0.59
C GLU A 152 17.25 14.48 0.23
N GLY A 153 16.45 14.88 1.21
CA GLY A 153 15.14 15.50 0.98
C GLY A 153 14.06 14.50 0.56
N ILE A 154 14.22 13.22 0.89
CA ILE A 154 13.23 12.16 0.68
C ILE A 154 12.61 11.86 2.06
N HIS A 155 11.40 12.38 2.27
CA HIS A 155 10.71 12.30 3.56
C HIS A 155 10.25 10.88 3.86
N CYS A 156 10.42 10.44 5.10
CA CYS A 156 10.20 9.06 5.51
C CYS A 156 9.09 8.93 6.57
N ASN A 157 8.37 7.80 6.51
CA ASN A 157 7.43 7.35 7.52
C ASN A 157 7.90 6.00 8.08
N LEU A 158 8.30 5.97 9.35
CA LEU A 158 8.84 4.77 9.97
C LEU A 158 7.70 3.96 10.61
N THR A 159 7.42 2.78 10.06
CA THR A 159 6.29 1.90 10.40
C THR A 159 6.75 0.64 11.13
N LEU A 160 5.82 -0.24 11.56
CA LEU A 160 6.16 -1.40 12.40
C LEU A 160 6.94 -0.98 13.67
N LEU A 161 6.53 0.15 14.23
CA LEU A 161 7.08 0.68 15.47
C LEU A 161 6.22 0.19 16.65
N PHE A 162 6.84 -0.58 17.53
CA PHE A 162 6.20 -1.20 18.68
C PHE A 162 6.87 -0.79 20.00
N GLY A 163 8.20 -0.60 19.98
CA GLY A 163 9.00 -0.31 21.17
C GLY A 163 9.50 1.13 21.24
N PHE A 164 9.78 1.59 22.47
CA PHE A 164 10.28 2.94 22.73
C PHE A 164 11.69 3.18 22.14
N GLY A 165 12.55 2.17 22.13
CA GLY A 165 13.89 2.27 21.52
C GLY A 165 13.83 2.56 20.02
N GLN A 166 12.84 1.99 19.32
CA GLN A 166 12.58 2.30 17.90
C GLN A 166 12.19 3.78 17.73
N ALA A 167 11.29 4.30 18.57
CA ALA A 167 10.88 5.70 18.52
C ALA A 167 12.05 6.64 18.76
N VAL A 168 12.83 6.47 19.83
CA VAL A 168 13.94 7.38 20.09
C VAL A 168 14.96 7.36 18.95
N ALA A 169 15.34 6.18 18.45
CA ALA A 169 16.25 6.08 17.31
C ALA A 169 15.71 6.75 16.04
N CYS A 170 14.39 6.67 15.77
CA CYS A 170 13.75 7.39 14.67
C CYS A 170 13.84 8.92 14.86
N ALA A 171 13.58 9.41 16.07
CA ALA A 171 13.64 10.83 16.38
C ALA A 171 15.06 11.40 16.24
N GLU A 172 16.07 10.64 16.67
CA GLU A 172 17.49 11.00 16.52
C GLU A 172 17.96 10.93 15.07
N ALA A 173 17.41 10.01 14.27
CA ALA A 173 17.62 9.95 12.82
C ALA A 173 16.95 11.12 12.07
N GLY A 174 16.13 11.93 12.74
CA GLY A 174 15.50 13.11 12.14
C GLY A 174 14.42 12.76 11.11
N VAL A 175 13.77 11.61 11.25
CA VAL A 175 12.72 11.19 10.31
C VAL A 175 11.50 12.10 10.43
N THR A 176 10.81 12.31 9.32
CA THR A 176 9.65 13.21 9.24
C THR A 176 8.51 12.71 10.11
N LEU A 177 8.23 11.40 10.07
CA LEU A 177 7.06 10.82 10.72
C LEU A 177 7.35 9.39 11.21
N VAL A 178 6.75 9.01 12.33
CA VAL A 178 6.69 7.62 12.82
C VAL A 178 5.24 7.15 12.94
N SER A 179 5.01 5.86 12.67
CA SER A 179 3.71 5.20 12.76
C SER A 179 3.72 4.05 13.78
N PRO A 180 3.58 4.33 15.10
CA PRO A 180 3.43 3.30 16.12
C PRO A 180 2.10 2.54 16.01
N PHE A 181 2.15 1.22 16.13
CA PHE A 181 0.99 0.34 15.88
C PHE A 181 0.25 -0.02 17.17
N VAL A 182 -0.78 0.75 17.51
CA VAL A 182 -1.57 0.65 18.74
C VAL A 182 -2.22 -0.73 18.88
N GLY A 183 -3.11 -1.08 17.95
CA GLY A 183 -3.91 -2.29 18.08
C GLY A 183 -3.12 -3.59 17.96
N ARG A 184 -1.95 -3.59 17.29
CA ARG A 184 -1.09 -4.79 17.27
C ARG A 184 -0.37 -5.00 18.60
N ILE A 185 -0.07 -3.93 19.34
CA ILE A 185 0.43 -4.03 20.72
C ILE A 185 -0.67 -4.64 21.60
N LEU A 186 -1.91 -4.12 21.50
CA LEU A 186 -3.08 -4.69 22.17
C LEU A 186 -3.23 -6.20 21.87
N ASP A 187 -3.20 -6.59 20.60
CA ASP A 187 -3.33 -8.00 20.20
C ASP A 187 -2.28 -8.90 20.88
N TRP A 188 -1.03 -8.45 20.99
CA TRP A 188 0.03 -9.20 21.65
C TRP A 188 -0.25 -9.39 23.15
N TYR A 189 -0.60 -8.30 23.85
CA TYR A 189 -0.83 -8.33 25.29
C TYR A 189 -2.08 -9.13 25.66
N LYS A 190 -3.14 -9.09 24.84
CA LYS A 190 -4.30 -9.97 25.01
C LYS A 190 -3.90 -11.45 24.94
N ALA A 191 -3.10 -11.82 23.93
CA ALA A 191 -2.64 -13.19 23.75
C ALA A 191 -1.70 -13.66 24.87
N ASP A 192 -0.78 -12.80 25.32
CA ASP A 192 0.20 -13.12 26.36
C ASP A 192 -0.40 -13.18 27.78
N THR A 193 -1.26 -12.22 28.12
CA THR A 193 -1.84 -12.12 29.47
C THR A 193 -3.13 -12.93 29.63
N GLY A 194 -3.77 -13.33 28.53
CA GLY A 194 -5.08 -13.96 28.51
C GLY A 194 -6.25 -13.01 28.82
N ARG A 195 -6.03 -11.68 28.85
CA ARG A 195 -7.12 -10.69 28.99
C ARG A 195 -7.83 -10.48 27.65
N ASP A 196 -9.16 -10.41 27.68
CA ASP A 196 -9.97 -10.21 26.48
C ASP A 196 -10.14 -8.73 26.09
N SER A 197 -9.95 -7.80 27.03
CA SER A 197 -10.08 -6.37 26.79
C SER A 197 -9.22 -5.55 27.74
N TYR A 198 -8.92 -4.33 27.30
CA TYR A 198 -8.28 -3.28 28.07
C TYR A 198 -9.15 -2.03 27.92
N PRO A 199 -9.54 -1.36 29.02
CA PRO A 199 -10.11 -0.01 28.93
C PRO A 199 -9.14 0.92 28.19
N GLY A 200 -9.65 1.90 27.44
CA GLY A 200 -8.81 2.79 26.61
C GLY A 200 -7.55 3.35 27.31
N PRO A 201 -7.65 3.95 28.52
CA PRO A 201 -6.48 4.45 29.25
C PRO A 201 -5.48 3.38 29.73
N GLU A 202 -5.92 2.11 29.81
CA GLU A 202 -5.09 0.96 30.19
C GLU A 202 -4.58 0.17 28.96
N ASP A 203 -4.99 0.57 27.75
CA ASP A 203 -4.57 -0.08 26.52
C ASP A 203 -3.04 0.08 26.33
N PRO A 204 -2.28 -1.02 26.22
CA PRO A 204 -0.83 -0.96 26.14
C PRO A 204 -0.32 -0.26 24.88
N GLY A 205 -1.08 -0.28 23.78
CA GLY A 205 -0.78 0.47 22.58
C GLY A 205 -1.01 1.97 22.76
N VAL A 206 -2.10 2.37 23.40
CA VAL A 206 -2.39 3.78 23.74
C VAL A 206 -1.32 4.33 24.68
N ILE A 207 -0.94 3.57 25.71
CA ILE A 207 0.14 3.92 26.63
C ILE A 207 1.45 4.12 25.86
N SER A 208 1.79 3.21 24.94
CA SER A 208 3.01 3.29 24.12
C SER A 208 3.04 4.58 23.28
N VAL A 209 1.97 4.89 22.55
CA VAL A 209 1.91 6.10 21.71
C VAL A 209 1.91 7.37 22.55
N THR A 210 1.15 7.40 23.64
CA THR A 210 1.14 8.51 24.60
C THR A 210 2.54 8.79 25.13
N ARG A 211 3.30 7.75 25.51
CA ARG A 211 4.69 7.86 25.97
C ARG A 211 5.60 8.45 24.89
N ILE A 212 5.52 7.94 23.66
CA ILE A 212 6.32 8.42 22.53
C ILE A 212 6.01 9.89 22.20
N PHE A 213 4.73 10.23 22.11
CA PHE A 213 4.28 11.60 21.85
C PHE A 213 4.83 12.56 22.90
N ASN A 214 4.60 12.27 24.19
CA ASN A 214 5.09 13.15 25.26
C ASN A 214 6.60 13.29 25.25
N TYR A 215 7.36 12.20 25.04
CA TYR A 215 8.82 12.25 24.91
C TYR A 215 9.26 13.18 23.76
N TYR A 216 8.66 13.04 22.58
CA TYR A 216 8.99 13.88 21.42
C TYR A 216 8.76 15.36 21.70
N LYS A 217 7.61 15.70 22.30
CA LYS A 217 7.26 17.10 22.59
C LYS A 217 8.09 17.67 23.73
N THR A 218 8.38 16.90 24.79
CA THR A 218 9.24 17.31 25.91
C THR A 218 10.64 17.71 25.44
N TYR A 219 11.22 16.97 24.49
CA TYR A 219 12.57 17.21 23.99
C TYR A 219 12.63 17.95 22.65
N GLY A 220 11.48 18.41 22.13
CA GLY A 220 11.41 19.27 20.95
C GLY A 220 11.75 18.58 19.62
N TYR A 221 11.67 17.24 19.55
CA TYR A 221 11.84 16.50 18.32
C TYR A 221 10.79 16.90 17.28
N LYS A 222 11.21 17.04 16.02
CA LYS A 222 10.34 17.48 14.91
C LYS A 222 9.57 16.35 14.25
N THR A 223 9.98 15.11 14.48
CA THR A 223 9.29 13.91 14.01
C THR A 223 7.83 13.92 14.47
N GLU A 224 6.91 13.78 13.52
CA GLU A 224 5.48 13.67 13.77
C GLU A 224 5.11 12.26 14.26
N VAL A 225 4.21 12.14 15.23
CA VAL A 225 3.68 10.84 15.70
C VAL A 225 2.31 10.57 15.08
N MET A 226 2.23 9.51 14.27
CA MET A 226 0.98 9.04 13.67
C MET A 226 0.54 7.71 14.28
N GLY A 227 -0.37 7.73 15.25
CA GLY A 227 -0.95 6.49 15.76
C GLY A 227 -1.60 5.68 14.63
N ALA A 228 -1.39 4.37 14.62
CA ALA A 228 -1.81 3.49 13.53
C ALA A 228 -2.32 2.12 14.02
N SER A 229 -2.90 1.35 13.09
CA SER A 229 -3.38 -0.02 13.32
C SER A 229 -4.42 -0.13 14.44
N PHE A 230 -5.42 0.74 14.45
CA PHE A 230 -6.48 0.74 15.46
C PHE A 230 -7.40 -0.49 15.37
N ARG A 231 -7.97 -0.93 16.50
CA ARG A 231 -9.00 -1.99 16.60
C ARG A 231 -10.38 -1.45 16.94
N ASN A 232 -10.46 -0.32 17.64
CA ASN A 232 -11.69 0.22 18.20
C ASN A 232 -11.64 1.77 18.34
N LEU A 233 -12.76 2.39 18.70
CA LEU A 233 -12.85 3.84 18.88
C LEU A 233 -12.15 4.34 20.15
N ASP A 234 -12.05 3.52 21.20
CA ASP A 234 -11.44 3.92 22.46
C ASP A 234 -9.95 4.23 22.26
N GLU A 235 -9.23 3.41 21.49
CA GLU A 235 -7.83 3.67 21.12
C GLU A 235 -7.65 5.01 20.38
N ILE A 236 -8.60 5.37 19.50
CA ILE A 236 -8.56 6.61 18.72
C ILE A 236 -8.86 7.81 19.61
N THR A 237 -9.91 7.71 20.42
CA THR A 237 -10.36 8.81 21.29
C THR A 237 -9.40 9.08 22.44
N GLU A 238 -8.72 8.05 22.96
CA GLU A 238 -7.67 8.22 23.96
C GLU A 238 -6.38 8.85 23.39
N LEU A 239 -6.21 8.86 22.07
CA LEU A 239 -5.10 9.53 21.38
C LEU A 239 -5.52 10.84 20.70
N ALA A 240 -6.69 11.37 21.03
CA ALA A 240 -7.14 12.68 20.53
C ALA A 240 -6.17 13.80 20.97
N GLY A 241 -5.65 14.55 19.99
CA GLY A 241 -4.58 15.54 20.16
C GLY A 241 -3.18 15.03 19.76
N CYS A 242 -3.04 13.75 19.35
CA CYS A 242 -1.84 13.28 18.66
C CYS A 242 -1.63 14.07 17.35
N ASP A 243 -0.40 14.10 16.83
CA ASP A 243 -0.09 14.87 15.61
C ASP A 243 -0.94 14.37 14.42
N LEU A 244 -0.97 13.06 14.20
CA LEU A 244 -1.78 12.40 13.20
C LEU A 244 -2.35 11.08 13.74
N LEU A 245 -3.42 10.59 13.13
CA LEU A 245 -3.91 9.21 13.29
C LEU A 245 -4.30 8.66 11.92
N THR A 246 -3.75 7.50 11.54
CA THR A 246 -4.13 6.80 10.31
C THR A 246 -5.17 5.72 10.62
N ILE A 247 -6.38 5.90 10.07
CA ILE A 247 -7.60 5.21 10.51
C ILE A 247 -8.22 4.48 9.33
N SER A 248 -8.60 3.23 9.55
CA SER A 248 -9.26 2.42 8.52
C SER A 248 -10.65 2.97 8.16
N PRO A 249 -11.13 2.77 6.91
CA PRO A 249 -12.47 3.20 6.49
C PRO A 249 -13.60 2.79 7.43
N LYS A 250 -13.53 1.57 7.98
CA LYS A 250 -14.52 1.05 8.93
C LYS A 250 -14.61 1.89 10.20
N LEU A 251 -13.47 2.27 10.78
CA LEU A 251 -13.44 3.08 12.00
C LEU A 251 -13.77 4.55 11.71
N LEU A 252 -13.41 5.06 10.53
CA LEU A 252 -13.83 6.39 10.07
C LEU A 252 -15.36 6.51 9.95
N ASP A 253 -16.03 5.47 9.43
CA ASP A 253 -17.50 5.43 9.39
C ASP A 253 -18.10 5.44 10.80
N GLN A 254 -17.57 4.65 11.73
CA GLN A 254 -18.03 4.65 13.12
C GLN A 254 -17.84 6.01 13.81
N LEU A 255 -16.72 6.71 13.57
CA LEU A 255 -16.48 8.06 14.08
C LEU A 255 -17.47 9.08 13.51
N ARG A 256 -17.88 8.92 12.24
CA ARG A 256 -18.85 9.80 11.59
C ARG A 256 -20.28 9.57 12.08
N GLU A 257 -20.61 8.34 12.48
CA GLU A 257 -21.92 7.96 12.98
C GLU A 257 -22.12 8.28 14.47
N SER A 258 -21.05 8.54 15.22
CA SER A 258 -21.08 8.86 16.64
C SER A 258 -21.19 10.37 16.90
N ASP A 259 -22.10 10.75 17.80
CA ASP A 259 -22.26 12.11 18.34
C ASP A 259 -21.69 12.27 19.77
N ALA A 260 -20.90 11.28 20.22
CA ALA A 260 -20.24 11.32 21.51
C ALA A 260 -19.31 12.54 21.64
N SER A 261 -19.19 13.08 22.85
CA SER A 261 -18.27 14.18 23.13
C SER A 261 -16.83 13.67 23.24
N LEU A 262 -15.90 14.37 22.60
CA LEU A 262 -14.47 14.07 22.63
C LEU A 262 -13.71 15.09 23.48
N SER A 263 -12.92 14.59 24.43
CA SER A 263 -11.92 15.40 25.13
C SER A 263 -10.55 15.22 24.51
N GLN A 264 -9.80 16.31 24.33
CA GLN A 264 -8.39 16.23 23.97
C GLN A 264 -7.59 15.57 25.10
N LYS A 265 -6.77 14.57 24.76
CA LYS A 265 -5.97 13.76 25.70
C LYS A 265 -4.48 14.07 25.63
N LEU A 266 -4.01 14.40 24.43
CA LEU A 266 -2.62 14.76 24.16
C LEU A 266 -2.53 16.24 23.78
N ASP A 267 -1.59 16.95 24.39
CA ASP A 267 -1.36 18.38 24.14
C ASP A 267 0.12 18.61 23.83
N ALA A 268 0.43 18.93 22.58
CA ALA A 268 1.80 19.19 22.14
C ALA A 268 2.43 20.42 22.82
N THR A 269 1.61 21.33 23.34
CA THR A 269 2.07 22.55 24.04
C THR A 269 2.32 22.32 25.53
N ASN A 270 1.78 21.23 26.09
CA ASN A 270 1.90 20.87 27.49
C ASN A 270 2.04 19.35 27.67
N PRO A 271 3.14 18.74 27.18
CA PRO A 271 3.34 17.30 27.33
C PRO A 271 3.48 16.91 28.80
N SER A 272 2.95 15.75 29.18
CA SER A 272 2.97 15.29 30.58
C SER A 272 4.36 14.95 31.11
N GLY A 273 5.38 14.95 30.24
CA GLY A 273 6.74 14.47 30.56
C GLY A 273 6.75 12.99 30.98
N GLY A 274 7.80 12.58 31.70
CA GLY A 274 7.86 11.28 32.38
C GLY A 274 9.08 10.42 32.04
N GLU A 275 9.70 10.65 30.89
CA GLU A 275 10.88 9.92 30.43
C GLU A 275 12.11 10.84 30.44
N GLU A 276 13.26 10.32 30.86
CA GLU A 276 14.54 11.02 30.71
C GLU A 276 15.02 10.95 29.26
N GLN A 277 15.76 11.97 28.81
CA GLN A 277 16.35 12.00 27.48
C GLN A 277 17.43 10.92 27.37
N ILE A 278 17.33 10.10 26.32
CA ILE A 278 18.29 9.03 26.07
C ILE A 278 18.82 9.12 24.64
N HIS A 279 20.04 8.64 24.43
CA HIS A 279 20.62 8.38 23.11
C HIS A 279 20.55 6.89 22.79
N VAL A 280 20.12 6.52 21.58
CA VAL A 280 19.98 5.14 21.11
C VAL A 280 20.93 4.89 19.93
N ASP A 281 22.11 4.37 20.26
CA ASP A 281 23.02 3.75 19.28
C ASP A 281 22.63 2.30 18.99
N ARG A 282 23.43 1.60 18.16
CA ARG A 282 23.16 0.21 17.76
C ARG A 282 23.10 -0.73 18.97
N GLU A 283 24.07 -0.62 19.87
CA GLU A 283 24.17 -1.51 21.03
C GLU A 283 22.96 -1.31 21.95
N ARG A 284 22.57 -0.05 22.21
CA ARG A 284 21.39 0.25 23.01
C ARG A 284 20.09 -0.14 22.31
N PHE A 285 19.99 0.04 20.99
CA PHE A 285 18.83 -0.39 20.22
C PHE A 285 18.63 -1.91 20.37
N ASP A 286 19.68 -2.69 20.15
CA ASP A 286 19.65 -4.14 20.27
C ASP A 286 19.29 -4.57 21.71
N ALA A 287 19.86 -3.92 22.72
CA ALA A 287 19.55 -4.19 24.13
C ALA A 287 18.09 -3.86 24.48
N MET A 288 17.56 -2.74 23.99
CA MET A 288 16.16 -2.35 24.24
C MET A 288 15.18 -3.27 23.52
N MET A 289 15.47 -3.67 22.28
CA MET A 289 14.65 -4.65 21.55
C MET A 289 14.68 -6.01 22.25
N ALA A 290 15.86 -6.48 22.67
CA ALA A 290 15.98 -7.75 23.40
C ALA A 290 15.23 -7.75 24.75
N ALA A 291 15.15 -6.60 25.42
CA ALA A 291 14.40 -6.44 26.67
C ALA A 291 12.87 -6.31 26.47
N ASP A 292 12.42 -5.90 25.28
CA ASP A 292 11.01 -5.75 24.91
C ASP A 292 10.57 -6.89 23.99
N ARG A 293 10.14 -8.01 24.61
CA ARG A 293 9.68 -9.20 23.88
C ARG A 293 8.53 -8.87 22.92
N MET A 294 7.61 -8.01 23.34
CA MET A 294 6.46 -7.60 22.52
C MET A 294 6.92 -6.89 21.26
N ALA A 295 7.82 -5.91 21.40
CA ALA A 295 8.32 -5.16 20.24
C ALA A 295 9.09 -6.07 19.27
N THR A 296 9.92 -6.97 19.78
CA THR A 296 10.67 -7.94 18.95
C THR A 296 9.75 -8.90 18.21
N ASP A 297 8.78 -9.51 18.90
CA ASP A 297 7.83 -10.43 18.29
C ASP A 297 7.00 -9.74 17.21
N LYS A 298 6.42 -8.57 17.52
CA LYS A 298 5.53 -7.85 16.59
C LYS A 298 6.25 -7.23 15.41
N LEU A 299 7.50 -6.80 15.56
CA LEU A 299 8.32 -6.37 14.43
C LEU A 299 8.56 -7.52 13.46
N GLY A 300 9.01 -8.67 13.98
CA GLY A 300 9.26 -9.87 13.16
C GLY A 300 7.99 -10.41 12.49
N GLU A 301 6.88 -10.48 13.21
CA GLU A 301 5.56 -10.85 12.65
C GLU A 301 5.10 -9.85 11.58
N GLY A 302 5.30 -8.56 11.82
CA GLY A 302 4.88 -7.50 10.91
C GLY A 302 5.59 -7.57 9.57
N ILE A 303 6.92 -7.71 9.60
CA ILE A 303 7.74 -7.86 8.40
C ILE A 303 7.32 -9.10 7.63
N LYS A 304 7.19 -10.25 8.29
CA LYS A 304 6.73 -11.50 7.66
C LYS A 304 5.36 -11.36 7.02
N GLY A 305 4.41 -10.71 7.71
CA GLY A 305 3.06 -10.48 7.19
C GLY A 305 3.04 -9.60 5.95
N PHE A 306 3.85 -8.53 5.93
CA PHE A 306 3.98 -7.66 4.76
C PHE A 306 4.71 -8.35 3.61
N SER A 307 5.81 -9.06 3.86
CA SER A 307 6.46 -9.90 2.84
C SER A 307 5.49 -10.91 2.24
N LYS A 308 4.63 -11.53 3.06
CA LYS A 308 3.65 -12.49 2.56
C LYS A 308 2.59 -11.85 1.67
N ALA A 309 2.18 -10.62 1.98
CA ALA A 309 1.26 -9.87 1.14
C ALA A 309 1.89 -9.52 -0.22
N ILE A 310 3.18 -9.16 -0.24
CA ILE A 310 3.95 -8.92 -1.47
C ILE A 310 4.01 -10.19 -2.31
N GLU A 311 4.44 -11.33 -1.74
CA GLU A 311 4.48 -12.62 -2.45
C GLU A 311 3.12 -13.02 -3.05
N THR A 312 2.04 -12.78 -2.29
CA THR A 312 0.69 -13.08 -2.77
C THR A 312 0.31 -12.19 -3.95
N LEU A 313 0.67 -10.91 -3.90
CA LEU A 313 0.47 -9.99 -5.02
C LEU A 313 1.32 -10.40 -6.23
N GLU A 314 2.58 -10.81 -6.04
CA GLU A 314 3.45 -11.33 -7.13
C GLU A 314 2.77 -12.49 -7.87
N HIS A 315 2.20 -13.46 -7.14
CA HIS A 315 1.48 -14.57 -7.76
C HIS A 315 0.24 -14.11 -8.56
N GLN A 316 -0.53 -13.15 -8.03
CA GLN A 316 -1.69 -12.59 -8.73
C GLN A 316 -1.28 -11.84 -10.00
N LEU A 317 -0.18 -11.08 -9.94
CA LEU A 317 0.37 -10.33 -11.06
C LEU A 317 0.98 -11.23 -12.12
N ALA A 318 1.67 -12.31 -11.74
CA ALA A 318 2.19 -13.30 -12.67
C ALA A 318 1.06 -13.98 -13.45
N HIS A 319 -0.01 -14.37 -12.75
CA HIS A 319 -1.21 -14.92 -13.39
C HIS A 319 -1.83 -13.90 -14.36
N ARG A 320 -2.00 -12.65 -13.90
CA ARG A 320 -2.59 -11.58 -14.72
C ARG A 320 -1.74 -11.28 -15.96
N LEU A 321 -0.42 -11.23 -15.83
CA LEU A 321 0.50 -11.02 -16.95
C LEU A 321 0.37 -12.16 -17.97
N ALA A 322 0.29 -13.41 -17.52
CA ALA A 322 0.07 -14.55 -18.41
C ALA A 322 -1.28 -14.47 -19.16
N GLU A 323 -2.35 -13.96 -18.53
CA GLU A 323 -3.62 -13.70 -19.24
C GLU A 323 -3.47 -12.59 -20.29
N LEU A 324 -2.76 -11.51 -19.97
CA LEU A 324 -2.53 -10.40 -20.88
C LEU A 324 -1.70 -10.83 -22.09
N GLU A 325 -0.62 -11.57 -21.86
CA GLU A 325 0.32 -12.05 -22.89
C GLU A 325 -0.26 -13.24 -23.67
N GLY A 326 -0.97 -14.16 -23.01
CA GLY A 326 -1.69 -15.26 -23.67
C GLY A 326 -2.85 -14.73 -24.52
N GLY A 327 -3.55 -13.71 -24.04
CA GLY A 327 -4.52 -12.96 -24.83
C GLY A 327 -3.89 -12.18 -25.99
N GLU A 328 -2.61 -11.78 -25.90
CA GLU A 328 -1.86 -11.21 -27.02
C GLU A 328 -1.42 -12.25 -28.03
N ALA A 329 -0.90 -13.41 -27.59
CA ALA A 329 -0.59 -14.53 -28.47
C ALA A 329 -1.86 -15.00 -29.21
N PHE A 330 -3.00 -15.06 -28.52
CA PHE A 330 -4.29 -15.34 -29.13
C PHE A 330 -4.73 -14.25 -30.10
N ARG A 331 -4.62 -12.97 -29.74
CA ARG A 331 -4.93 -11.85 -30.65
C ARG A 331 -4.04 -11.88 -31.90
N HIS A 332 -2.75 -12.19 -31.75
CA HIS A 332 -1.81 -12.32 -32.86
C HIS A 332 -2.19 -13.51 -33.76
N ALA A 333 -2.51 -14.67 -33.17
CA ALA A 333 -2.96 -15.83 -33.93
C ALA A 333 -4.28 -15.57 -34.68
N VAL A 334 -5.25 -14.89 -34.05
CA VAL A 334 -6.51 -14.48 -34.71
C VAL A 334 -6.25 -13.48 -35.83
N GLN A 335 -5.36 -12.50 -35.62
CA GLN A 335 -4.96 -11.53 -36.64
C GLN A 335 -4.27 -12.22 -37.82
N GLU A 336 -3.38 -13.19 -37.56
CA GLU A 336 -2.72 -13.99 -38.59
C GLU A 336 -3.72 -14.85 -39.36
N ILE A 337 -4.64 -15.55 -38.68
CA ILE A 337 -5.72 -16.29 -39.32
C ILE A 337 -6.53 -15.34 -40.21
N PHE A 338 -6.87 -14.16 -39.71
CA PHE A 338 -7.61 -13.18 -40.50
C PHE A 338 -6.85 -12.75 -41.75
N MET A 339 -5.59 -12.32 -41.60
CA MET A 339 -4.74 -11.89 -42.73
C MET A 339 -4.44 -13.01 -43.74
N LEU A 340 -4.36 -14.27 -43.30
CA LEU A 340 -4.15 -15.41 -44.19
C LEU A 340 -5.40 -15.75 -45.01
N ASN A 341 -6.59 -15.43 -44.50
CA ASN A 341 -7.86 -15.70 -45.16
C ASN A 341 -8.43 -14.47 -45.89
N ASP A 342 -8.04 -13.24 -45.56
CA ASP A 342 -8.39 -12.03 -46.33
C ASP A 342 -7.42 -11.90 -47.53
N MET A 343 -7.61 -12.75 -48.53
CA MET A 343 -6.67 -12.88 -49.66
C MET A 343 -6.65 -11.65 -50.56
N ASN A 344 -7.75 -10.90 -50.63
CA ASN A 344 -7.88 -9.73 -51.47
C ASN A 344 -7.60 -8.40 -50.72
N GLY A 345 -7.59 -8.42 -49.37
CA GLY A 345 -7.26 -7.29 -48.52
C GLY A 345 -8.38 -6.26 -48.35
N ASP A 346 -9.65 -6.65 -48.56
CA ASP A 346 -10.81 -5.74 -48.44
C ASP A 346 -11.34 -5.60 -47.01
N GLY A 347 -10.74 -6.31 -46.04
CA GLY A 347 -11.09 -6.23 -44.63
C GLY A 347 -12.25 -7.15 -44.23
N CYS A 348 -12.66 -8.08 -45.08
CA CYS A 348 -13.55 -9.17 -44.72
C CYS A 348 -13.11 -10.49 -45.36
N ILE A 349 -13.42 -11.62 -44.72
CA ILE A 349 -13.16 -12.94 -45.32
C ILE A 349 -14.46 -13.44 -45.93
N THR A 350 -14.48 -13.62 -47.25
CA THR A 350 -15.61 -14.25 -47.94
C THR A 350 -15.53 -15.78 -47.86
N ARG A 351 -16.64 -16.46 -48.14
CA ARG A 351 -16.69 -17.93 -48.15
C ARG A 351 -15.64 -18.56 -49.08
N ASP A 352 -15.33 -17.90 -50.20
CA ASP A 352 -14.36 -18.39 -51.17
C ASP A 352 -12.91 -18.25 -50.69
N GLU A 353 -12.65 -17.35 -49.75
CA GLU A 353 -11.30 -17.11 -49.22
C GLU A 353 -11.01 -17.89 -47.93
N TRP A 354 -12.05 -18.41 -47.27
CA TRP A 354 -11.92 -19.18 -46.05
C TRP A 354 -11.28 -20.56 -46.28
N LEU A 355 -10.10 -20.77 -45.68
CA LEU A 355 -9.32 -22.00 -45.77
C LEU A 355 -9.79 -23.12 -44.81
N GLY A 356 -10.67 -22.80 -43.87
CA GLY A 356 -11.23 -23.76 -42.91
C GLY A 356 -12.43 -24.54 -43.45
N SER A 357 -13.05 -25.35 -42.60
CA SER A 357 -14.29 -26.02 -42.98
C SER A 357 -15.47 -25.05 -43.00
N ASP A 358 -16.44 -25.32 -43.88
CA ASP A 358 -17.74 -24.65 -43.96
C ASP A 358 -18.44 -24.50 -42.60
N ALA A 359 -18.47 -25.57 -41.81
CA ALA A 359 -19.11 -25.56 -40.49
C ALA A 359 -18.47 -24.56 -39.50
N VAL A 360 -17.19 -24.25 -39.66
CA VAL A 360 -16.52 -23.24 -38.83
C VAL A 360 -16.85 -21.85 -39.33
N PHE A 361 -16.88 -21.62 -40.65
CA PHE A 361 -17.32 -20.35 -41.20
C PHE A 361 -18.74 -20.01 -40.70
N ASP A 362 -19.69 -20.96 -40.83
CA ASP A 362 -21.08 -20.77 -40.41
C ASP A 362 -21.22 -20.52 -38.90
N ALA A 363 -20.27 -21.00 -38.09
CA ALA A 363 -20.25 -20.76 -36.65
C ALA A 363 -19.64 -19.38 -36.29
N LEU A 364 -18.77 -18.84 -37.15
CA LEU A 364 -18.14 -17.54 -36.97
C LEU A 364 -19.00 -16.40 -37.55
N ASP A 365 -19.72 -16.64 -38.64
CA ASP A 365 -20.62 -15.70 -39.33
C ASP A 365 -21.90 -15.51 -38.50
N LEU A 366 -21.86 -14.56 -37.56
CA LEU A 366 -22.88 -14.40 -36.52
C LEU A 366 -24.14 -13.69 -37.03
N ASP A 367 -24.00 -12.88 -38.08
CA ASP A 367 -25.13 -12.18 -38.71
C ASP A 367 -25.61 -12.85 -40.01
N HIS A 368 -24.92 -13.91 -40.44
CA HIS A 368 -25.25 -14.74 -41.60
C HIS A 368 -25.23 -13.96 -42.92
N ASP A 369 -24.33 -12.97 -43.05
CA ASP A 369 -24.18 -12.17 -44.27
C ASP A 369 -23.25 -12.80 -45.33
N GLY A 370 -22.59 -13.92 -44.99
CA GLY A 370 -21.67 -14.64 -45.86
C GLY A 370 -20.25 -14.06 -45.87
N ARG A 371 -19.90 -13.20 -44.90
CA ARG A 371 -18.59 -12.60 -44.71
C ARG A 371 -18.20 -12.71 -43.24
N LEU A 372 -16.90 -12.82 -42.97
CA LEU A 372 -16.37 -12.73 -41.60
C LEU A 372 -15.64 -11.41 -41.42
N THR A 373 -16.10 -10.64 -40.44
CA THR A 373 -15.38 -9.46 -39.96
C THR A 373 -14.29 -9.84 -38.94
N PRO A 374 -13.28 -8.98 -38.72
CA PRO A 374 -12.30 -9.19 -37.65
C PRO A 374 -12.95 -9.37 -36.26
N GLU A 375 -14.10 -8.74 -36.02
CA GLU A 375 -14.81 -8.85 -34.74
C GLU A 375 -15.47 -10.21 -34.55
N GLU A 376 -16.06 -10.78 -35.60
CA GLU A 376 -16.68 -12.10 -35.60
C GLU A 376 -15.67 -13.22 -35.41
N VAL A 377 -14.58 -13.19 -36.17
CA VAL A 377 -13.46 -14.15 -36.03
C VAL A 377 -12.94 -14.12 -34.59
N ARG A 378 -12.75 -12.92 -34.02
CA ARG A 378 -12.32 -12.75 -32.63
C ARG A 378 -13.34 -13.31 -31.62
N LYS A 379 -14.64 -13.06 -31.80
CA LYS A 379 -15.71 -13.55 -30.91
C LYS A 379 -15.80 -15.08 -30.95
N GLY A 380 -15.79 -15.67 -32.15
CA GLY A 380 -15.99 -17.10 -32.30
C GLY A 380 -14.78 -17.93 -31.84
N PHE A 381 -13.54 -17.50 -32.09
CA PHE A 381 -12.37 -18.16 -31.49
C PHE A 381 -12.26 -17.91 -29.97
N GLY A 382 -12.73 -16.74 -29.49
CA GLY A 382 -12.78 -16.44 -28.05
C GLY A 382 -13.75 -17.35 -27.28
N ALA A 383 -14.89 -17.71 -27.90
CA ALA A 383 -15.88 -18.63 -27.33
C ALA A 383 -15.41 -20.10 -27.32
N ALA A 384 -14.56 -20.50 -28.27
CA ALA A 384 -13.98 -21.85 -28.31
C ALA A 384 -13.04 -22.13 -27.13
N LEU A 385 -12.39 -21.10 -26.58
CA LEU A 385 -11.50 -21.22 -25.41
C LEU A 385 -12.25 -21.23 -24.08
N THR A 386 -13.35 -20.50 -23.92
CA THR A 386 -14.20 -20.62 -22.72
C THR A 386 -14.89 -21.98 -22.62
N LEU A 387 -15.03 -22.71 -23.72
CA LEU A 387 -15.54 -24.09 -23.74
C LEU A 387 -14.45 -25.14 -23.44
N THR A 388 -13.16 -24.79 -23.43
CA THR A 388 -12.07 -25.74 -23.11
C THR A 388 -11.59 -25.66 -21.66
N THR A 389 -12.22 -24.81 -20.84
CA THR A 389 -11.98 -24.71 -19.38
C THR A 389 -13.12 -25.27 -18.52
N ALA A 390 -14.04 -26.03 -19.12
CA ALA A 390 -15.00 -26.90 -18.44
C ALA A 390 -14.69 -28.37 -18.75
#